data_AF-A0A1G2Y9D2-F1
#
_entry.id   AF-A0A1G2Y9D2-F1
#
_cell.length_a   1.000
_cell.length_b   1.000
_cell.length_c   1.000
_cell.angle_alpha   90.00
_cell.angle_beta   90.00
_cell.angle_gamma   90.00
#
_symmetry.space_group_name_H-M   'P 1'
#
loop_
_entity.id
_entity.type
_entity.pdbx_description
1 polymer ?
#
loop_
_entity_poly.entity_id
_entity_poly.type
_entity_poly.pdbx_seq_one_letter_code
_entity_poly.pdbx_strand_id
1 'polypeptide(L)'
;MNPLEIPTDNLYKFVAISGIVILLFSFIPRYHAHKLQLKSISLKSDIKILELDKTRFKYKYSEVENKINETGNKTVKLEQEVDDIFVKVKEKARDPNDLRKMNEETARKIKLIKEEWRQVENENSKLEEMIYEIKVRDTKISSERERIKCILKVVTIELYTGIGSFVCGLLMAVWGFRNWYTKLQIFQDELIKNKTSQGKNDASDQKGEK
;
A
#
# COMPACT_ATOMS: atom_id res chain seq x y z
N MET A 1 -45.13 21.02 50.45
CA MET A 1 -44.32 19.81 50.24
C MET A 1 -43.45 20.06 49.02
N ASN A 2 -42.13 20.08 49.19
CA ASN A 2 -41.22 20.18 48.05
C ASN A 2 -41.41 18.91 47.21
N PRO A 3 -41.78 19.01 45.92
CA PRO A 3 -41.82 17.84 45.06
C PRO A 3 -40.44 17.20 45.10
N LEU A 4 -40.37 15.89 45.37
CA LEU A 4 -39.12 15.15 45.27
C LEU A 4 -38.59 15.36 43.85
N GLU A 5 -37.54 16.14 43.69
CA GLU A 5 -36.76 16.22 42.47
C GLU A 5 -36.13 14.84 42.26
N ILE A 6 -36.80 13.99 41.50
CA ILE A 6 -36.23 12.70 41.14
C ILE A 6 -35.03 13.02 40.24
N PRO A 7 -33.81 12.56 40.56
CA PRO A 7 -32.57 12.94 39.85
C PRO A 7 -32.48 12.39 38.41
N THR A 8 -33.59 11.89 37.85
CA THR A 8 -33.70 11.25 36.54
C THR A 8 -33.76 12.24 35.37
N ASP A 9 -33.98 13.53 35.63
CA ASP A 9 -33.99 14.59 34.59
C ASP A 9 -32.62 14.65 33.86
N ASN A 10 -31.52 14.53 34.61
CA ASN A 10 -30.17 14.59 34.05
C ASN A 10 -29.83 13.37 33.16
N LEU A 11 -30.49 12.22 33.36
CA LEU A 11 -30.13 10.99 32.65
C LEU A 11 -30.47 11.05 31.16
N TYR A 12 -31.69 11.47 30.79
CA TYR A 12 -32.10 11.49 29.38
C TYR A 12 -31.34 12.54 28.57
N LYS A 13 -31.11 13.71 29.17
CA LYS A 13 -30.27 14.78 28.59
C LYS A 13 -28.84 14.29 28.38
N PHE A 14 -28.27 13.62 29.39
CA PHE A 14 -26.92 13.05 29.29
C PHE A 14 -26.82 12.02 28.16
N VAL A 15 -27.79 11.11 28.03
CA VAL A 15 -27.80 10.12 26.95
C VAL A 15 -27.94 10.78 25.58
N ALA A 16 -28.81 11.79 25.46
CA ALA A 16 -28.98 12.53 24.20
C ALA A 16 -27.68 13.25 23.78
N ILE A 17 -27.06 13.99 24.70
CA ILE A 17 -25.80 14.71 24.48
C ILE A 17 -24.67 13.74 24.17
N SER A 18 -24.58 12.62 24.90
CA SER A 18 -23.58 11.58 24.64
C SER A 18 -23.73 10.98 23.24
N GLY A 19 -24.98 10.73 22.80
CA GLY A 19 -25.25 10.29 21.43
C GLY A 19 -24.77 11.29 20.38
N ILE A 20 -25.00 12.59 20.58
CA ILE A 20 -24.50 13.65 19.70
C ILE A 20 -22.97 13.66 19.67
N VAL A 21 -22.31 13.56 20.83
CA VAL A 21 -20.84 13.51 20.91
C VAL A 21 -20.32 12.31 20.12
N ILE A 22 -20.85 11.11 20.34
CA ILE A 22 -20.45 9.91 19.58
C ILE A 22 -20.66 10.12 18.07
N LEU A 23 -21.77 10.74 17.66
CA LEU A 23 -22.06 11.04 16.26
C LEU A 23 -21.00 11.98 15.66
N LEU A 24 -20.58 13.02 16.38
CA LEU A 24 -19.51 13.92 15.92
C LEU A 24 -18.15 13.20 15.84
N PHE A 25 -17.84 12.34 16.81
CA PHE A 25 -16.58 11.58 16.81
C PHE A 25 -16.53 10.51 15.71
N SER A 26 -17.68 10.05 15.20
CA SER A 26 -17.75 9.08 14.09
C SER A 26 -17.11 9.59 12.78
N PHE A 27 -16.91 10.91 12.65
CA PHE A 27 -16.24 11.52 11.49
C PHE A 27 -14.70 11.37 11.52
N ILE A 28 -14.08 11.18 12.69
CA ILE A 28 -12.63 11.07 12.82
C ILE A 28 -12.08 9.85 12.07
N PRO A 29 -12.62 8.62 12.26
CA PRO A 29 -12.20 7.45 11.49
C PRO A 29 -12.34 7.64 9.97
N ARG A 30 -13.37 8.36 9.52
CA ARG A 30 -13.58 8.64 8.10
C ARG A 30 -12.47 9.52 7.51
N TYR A 31 -12.04 10.53 8.25
CA TYR A 31 -10.92 11.38 7.84
C TYR A 31 -9.59 10.59 7.76
N HIS A 32 -9.32 9.74 8.75
CA HIS A 32 -8.14 8.86 8.75
C HIS A 32 -8.17 7.85 7.60
N ALA A 33 -9.31 7.19 7.38
CA ALA A 33 -9.52 6.26 6.28
C ALA A 33 -9.23 6.90 4.92
N HIS A 34 -9.67 8.14 4.69
CA HIS A 34 -9.38 8.88 3.45
C HIS A 34 -7.88 9.13 3.27
N LYS A 35 -7.18 9.56 4.32
CA LYS A 35 -5.71 9.76 4.28
C LYS A 35 -4.98 8.45 3.97
N LEU A 36 -5.41 7.34 4.55
CA LEU A 36 -4.86 6.01 4.30
C LEU A 36 -5.14 5.51 2.88
N GLN A 37 -6.31 5.82 2.31
CA GLN A 37 -6.63 5.51 0.91
C GLN A 37 -5.70 6.23 -0.06
N LEU A 38 -5.43 7.53 0.16
CA LEU A 38 -4.48 8.29 -0.65
C LEU A 38 -3.07 7.66 -0.60
N LYS A 39 -2.62 7.25 0.59
CA LYS A 39 -1.35 6.54 0.76
C LYS A 39 -1.33 5.17 0.05
N SER A 40 -2.45 4.45 0.05
CA SER A 40 -2.60 3.19 -0.70
C SER A 40 -2.48 3.41 -2.20
N ILE A 41 -3.05 4.51 -2.73
CA ILE A 41 -2.94 4.88 -4.15
C ILE A 41 -1.49 5.18 -4.53
N SER A 42 -0.76 5.97 -3.73
CA SER A 42 0.65 6.26 -4.02
C SER A 42 1.50 4.99 -3.99
N LEU A 43 1.32 4.11 -2.99
CA LEU A 43 2.03 2.84 -2.92
C LEU A 43 1.70 1.90 -4.08
N LYS A 44 0.46 1.87 -4.57
CA LYS A 44 0.10 1.12 -5.78
C LYS A 44 0.82 1.65 -7.01
N SER A 45 0.98 2.96 -7.13
CA SER A 45 1.77 3.58 -8.21
C SER A 45 3.24 3.14 -8.12
N ASP A 46 3.82 3.18 -6.93
CA ASP A 46 5.22 2.78 -6.71
C ASP A 46 5.44 1.30 -7.06
N ILE A 47 4.52 0.41 -6.67
CA ILE A 47 4.56 -1.01 -7.06
C ILE A 47 4.50 -1.14 -8.59
N LYS A 48 3.63 -0.39 -9.27
CA LYS A 48 3.50 -0.45 -10.73
C LYS A 48 4.79 0.02 -11.43
N ILE A 49 5.43 1.07 -10.91
CA ILE A 49 6.73 1.54 -11.42
C ILE A 49 7.79 0.45 -11.23
N LEU A 50 7.84 -0.18 -10.05
CA LEU A 50 8.79 -1.27 -9.77
C LEU A 50 8.55 -2.51 -10.66
N GLU A 51 7.29 -2.85 -10.96
CA GLU A 51 6.94 -3.95 -11.87
C GLU A 51 7.34 -3.65 -13.32
N LEU A 52 7.20 -2.39 -13.78
CA LEU A 52 7.69 -1.95 -15.08
C LEU A 52 9.22 -2.01 -15.16
N ASP A 53 9.90 -1.56 -14.11
CA ASP A 53 11.35 -1.68 -13.99
C ASP A 53 11.79 -3.13 -14.08
N LYS A 54 11.17 -4.04 -13.31
CA LYS A 54 11.43 -5.48 -13.37
C LYS A 54 11.29 -6.01 -14.81
N THR A 55 10.24 -5.60 -15.52
CA THR A 55 10.01 -6.01 -16.92
C THR A 55 11.12 -5.52 -17.83
N ARG A 56 11.55 -4.26 -17.68
CA ARG A 56 12.69 -3.69 -18.40
C ARG A 56 13.99 -4.46 -18.12
N PHE A 57 14.23 -4.83 -16.87
CA PHE A 57 15.39 -5.66 -16.49
C PHE A 57 15.32 -7.06 -17.10
N LYS A 58 14.14 -7.70 -17.12
CA LYS A 58 13.97 -9.00 -17.77
C LYS A 58 14.28 -8.95 -19.26
N TYR A 59 13.91 -7.87 -19.94
CA TYR A 59 14.27 -7.66 -21.34
C TYR A 59 15.79 -7.56 -21.53
N LYS A 60 16.47 -6.73 -20.72
CA LYS A 60 17.94 -6.61 -20.74
C LYS A 60 18.63 -7.94 -20.45
N TYR A 61 18.10 -8.71 -19.50
CA TYR A 61 18.60 -10.04 -19.18
C TYR A 61 18.54 -10.96 -20.41
N SER A 62 17.39 -11.02 -21.08
CA SER A 62 17.24 -11.84 -22.30
C SER A 62 18.18 -11.39 -23.42
N GLU A 63 18.44 -10.09 -23.55
CA GLU A 63 19.41 -9.57 -24.51
C GLU A 63 20.85 -10.06 -24.21
N VAL A 64 21.27 -9.99 -22.94
CA VAL A 64 22.59 -10.46 -22.51
C VAL A 64 22.70 -11.98 -22.64
N GLU A 65 21.67 -12.73 -22.25
CA GLU A 65 21.62 -14.19 -22.41
C GLU A 65 21.76 -14.60 -23.88
N ASN A 66 21.10 -13.89 -24.80
CA ASN A 66 21.26 -14.12 -26.23
C ASN A 66 22.69 -13.84 -26.71
N LYS A 67 23.35 -12.77 -26.21
CA LYS A 67 24.76 -12.48 -26.53
C LYS A 67 25.72 -13.53 -26.00
N ILE A 68 25.49 -14.03 -24.78
CA ILE A 68 26.26 -15.13 -24.19
C ILE A 68 26.10 -16.39 -25.05
N ASN A 69 24.88 -16.75 -25.44
CA ASN A 69 24.61 -17.90 -26.31
C ASN A 69 25.25 -17.75 -27.70
N GLU A 70 25.17 -16.56 -28.31
CA GLU A 70 25.84 -16.29 -29.58
C GLU A 70 27.36 -16.43 -29.45
N THR A 71 27.95 -15.90 -28.38
CA THR A 71 29.39 -15.98 -28.15
C THR A 71 29.83 -17.41 -27.82
N GLY A 72 29.04 -18.16 -27.05
CA GLY A 72 29.26 -19.59 -26.80
C GLY A 72 29.24 -20.41 -28.09
N ASN A 73 28.34 -20.09 -29.02
CA ASN A 73 28.34 -20.75 -30.34
C ASN A 73 29.58 -20.38 -31.17
N LYS A 74 30.09 -19.15 -31.07
CA LYS A 74 31.33 -18.73 -31.73
C LYS A 74 32.55 -19.44 -31.14
N THR A 75 32.63 -19.57 -29.81
CA THR A 75 33.76 -20.26 -29.15
C THR A 75 33.82 -21.73 -29.52
N VAL A 76 32.68 -22.43 -29.60
CA VAL A 76 32.61 -23.83 -30.06
C VAL A 76 33.11 -23.97 -31.51
N LYS A 77 32.73 -23.04 -32.41
CA LYS A 77 33.23 -23.06 -33.79
C LYS A 77 34.74 -22.81 -33.88
N LEU A 78 35.25 -21.86 -33.09
CA LEU A 78 36.67 -21.55 -33.03
C LEU A 78 37.48 -22.74 -32.48
N GLU A 79 36.95 -23.47 -31.51
CA GLU A 79 37.56 -24.69 -30.98
C GLU A 79 37.69 -25.77 -32.06
N GLN A 80 36.64 -25.99 -32.85
CA GLN A 80 36.67 -26.88 -34.02
C GLN A 80 37.70 -26.44 -35.08
N GLU A 81 37.80 -25.13 -35.36
CA GLU A 81 38.81 -24.61 -36.30
C GLU A 81 40.24 -24.83 -35.79
N VAL A 82 40.47 -24.69 -34.49
CA VAL A 82 41.79 -24.94 -33.87
C VAL A 82 42.16 -26.41 -33.98
N ASP A 83 41.22 -27.32 -33.72
CA ASP A 83 41.43 -28.77 -33.88
C ASP A 83 41.76 -29.13 -35.33
N ASP A 84 41.03 -28.57 -36.31
CA ASP A 84 41.30 -28.76 -37.74
C ASP A 84 42.69 -28.25 -38.14
N ILE A 85 43.11 -27.11 -37.60
CA ILE A 85 44.46 -26.57 -37.82
C ILE A 85 45.50 -27.53 -37.24
N PHE A 86 45.28 -28.07 -36.04
CA PHE A 86 46.22 -29.00 -35.40
C PHE A 86 46.42 -30.28 -36.24
N VAL A 87 45.34 -30.81 -36.82
CA VAL A 87 45.40 -31.93 -37.77
C VAL A 87 46.21 -31.56 -39.01
N LYS A 88 45.93 -30.42 -39.64
CA LYS A 88 46.66 -29.94 -40.84
C LYS A 88 48.15 -29.69 -40.56
N VAL A 89 48.49 -29.15 -39.39
CA VAL A 89 49.86 -28.93 -38.94
C VAL A 89 50.61 -30.25 -38.85
N LYS A 90 49.97 -31.28 -38.29
CA LYS A 90 50.55 -32.63 -38.17
C LYS A 90 50.83 -33.27 -39.53
N GLU A 91 50.01 -33.00 -40.54
CA GLU A 91 50.19 -33.53 -41.90
C GLU A 91 51.25 -32.77 -42.72
N LYS A 92 51.37 -31.44 -42.55
CA LYS A 92 52.22 -30.57 -43.38
C LYS A 92 53.62 -30.27 -42.81
N ALA A 93 53.96 -30.78 -41.63
CA ALA A 93 55.23 -30.49 -40.93
C ALA A 93 56.51 -31.09 -41.59
N ARG A 94 56.74 -30.85 -42.88
CA ARG A 94 58.00 -31.19 -43.57
C ARG A 94 58.96 -30.00 -43.73
N ASP A 95 58.46 -28.75 -43.73
CA ASP A 95 59.29 -27.52 -43.82
C ASP A 95 59.21 -26.70 -42.50
N PRO A 96 60.36 -26.39 -41.86
CA PRO A 96 60.43 -25.55 -40.66
C PRO A 96 59.86 -24.13 -40.80
N ASN A 97 59.91 -23.52 -41.98
CA ASN A 97 59.43 -22.15 -42.17
C ASN A 97 57.91 -22.06 -42.17
N ASP A 98 57.22 -23.07 -42.69
CA ASP A 98 55.75 -23.13 -42.70
C ASP A 98 55.21 -23.34 -41.28
N LEU A 99 55.89 -24.15 -40.46
CA LEU A 99 55.59 -24.32 -39.04
C LEU A 99 55.63 -22.99 -38.27
N ARG A 100 56.63 -22.15 -38.54
CA ARG A 100 56.75 -20.85 -37.87
C ARG A 100 55.58 -19.93 -38.22
N LYS A 101 55.22 -19.82 -39.50
CA LYS A 101 54.08 -18.98 -39.93
C LYS A 101 52.76 -19.46 -39.32
N MET A 102 52.52 -20.77 -39.31
CA MET A 102 51.32 -21.35 -38.68
C MET A 102 51.29 -21.10 -37.17
N ASN A 103 52.42 -21.23 -36.48
CA ASN A 103 52.50 -20.94 -35.04
C ASN A 103 52.20 -19.46 -34.73
N GLU A 104 52.73 -18.53 -35.54
CA GLU A 104 52.41 -17.10 -35.40
C GLU A 104 50.92 -16.82 -35.64
N GLU A 105 50.28 -17.47 -36.61
CA GLU A 105 48.84 -17.34 -36.86
C GLU A 105 48.00 -17.92 -35.72
N THR A 106 48.30 -19.14 -35.26
CA THR A 106 47.62 -19.80 -34.14
C THR A 106 47.74 -18.97 -32.87
N ALA A 107 48.92 -18.41 -32.57
CA ALA A 107 49.10 -17.54 -31.41
C ALA A 107 48.23 -16.27 -31.48
N ARG A 108 48.05 -15.68 -32.67
CA ARG A 108 47.14 -14.54 -32.87
C ARG A 108 45.68 -14.93 -32.63
N LYS A 109 45.24 -16.08 -33.16
CA LYS A 109 43.88 -16.60 -32.95
C LYS A 109 43.59 -16.89 -31.47
N ILE A 110 44.52 -17.56 -30.77
CA ILE A 110 44.42 -17.82 -29.33
C ILE A 110 44.30 -16.50 -28.54
N LYS A 111 45.08 -15.48 -28.91
CA LYS A 111 45.01 -14.17 -28.24
C LYS A 111 43.63 -13.51 -28.43
N LEU A 112 43.04 -13.59 -29.62
CA LEU A 112 41.70 -13.07 -29.90
C LEU A 112 40.63 -13.81 -29.09
N ILE A 113 40.66 -15.15 -29.11
CA ILE A 113 39.75 -16.01 -28.33
C ILE A 113 39.82 -15.66 -26.83
N LYS A 114 41.03 -15.48 -26.30
CA LYS A 114 41.22 -15.14 -24.90
C LYS A 114 40.60 -13.79 -24.52
N GLU A 115 40.68 -12.80 -25.41
CA GLU A 115 40.07 -11.49 -25.17
C GLU A 115 38.54 -11.57 -25.23
N GLU A 116 37.98 -12.32 -26.18
CA GLU A 116 36.53 -12.57 -26.26
C GLU A 116 36.01 -13.30 -25.01
N TRP A 117 36.70 -14.33 -24.53
CA TRP A 117 36.35 -15.02 -23.28
C TRP A 117 36.32 -14.08 -22.08
N ARG A 118 37.30 -13.17 -22.00
CA ARG A 118 37.33 -12.16 -20.93
C ARG A 118 36.14 -11.21 -21.00
N GLN A 119 35.70 -10.85 -22.20
CA GLN A 119 34.49 -10.04 -22.38
C GLN A 119 33.23 -10.79 -21.92
N VAL A 120 33.09 -12.07 -22.30
CA VAL A 120 31.98 -12.93 -21.85
C VAL A 120 31.95 -13.07 -20.33
N GLU A 121 33.11 -13.31 -19.70
CA GLU A 121 33.21 -13.43 -18.24
C GLU A 121 32.77 -12.13 -17.54
N ASN A 122 33.21 -10.98 -18.05
CA ASN A 122 32.78 -9.68 -17.56
C ASN A 122 31.27 -9.44 -17.75
N GLU A 123 30.70 -9.85 -18.88
CA GLU A 123 29.25 -9.75 -19.13
C GLU A 123 28.43 -10.69 -18.24
N ASN A 124 28.93 -11.91 -18.00
CA ASN A 124 28.30 -12.89 -17.12
C ASN A 124 28.30 -12.40 -15.67
N SER A 125 29.40 -11.80 -15.19
CA SER A 125 29.46 -11.19 -13.86
C SER A 125 28.43 -10.05 -13.70
N LYS A 126 28.29 -9.20 -14.72
CA LYS A 126 27.24 -8.16 -14.74
C LYS A 126 25.82 -8.76 -14.74
N LEU A 127 25.63 -9.90 -15.39
CA LEU A 127 24.35 -10.60 -15.41
C LEU A 127 23.96 -11.11 -14.02
N GLU A 128 24.89 -11.73 -13.31
CA GLU A 128 24.69 -12.18 -11.94
C GLU A 128 24.32 -11.03 -11.00
N GLU A 129 25.00 -9.89 -11.12
CA GLU A 129 24.67 -8.67 -10.38
C GLU A 129 23.23 -8.21 -10.67
N MET A 130 22.83 -8.16 -11.95
CA MET A 130 21.46 -7.80 -12.32
C MET A 130 20.41 -8.81 -11.80
N ILE A 131 20.69 -10.11 -11.79
CA ILE A 131 19.79 -11.12 -11.21
C ILE A 131 19.58 -10.86 -9.72
N TYR A 132 20.67 -10.57 -9.00
CA TYR A 132 20.61 -10.24 -7.58
C TYR A 132 19.76 -8.98 -7.34
N GLU A 133 19.95 -7.92 -8.13
CA GLU A 133 19.14 -6.71 -8.04
C GLU A 133 17.64 -6.98 -8.28
N ILE A 134 17.30 -7.81 -9.28
CA ILE A 134 15.90 -8.19 -9.55
C ILE A 134 15.30 -8.89 -8.33
N LYS A 135 16.04 -9.80 -7.69
CA LYS A 135 15.58 -10.54 -6.50
C LYS A 135 15.35 -9.60 -5.31
N VAL A 136 16.24 -8.63 -5.11
CA VAL A 136 16.07 -7.60 -4.06
C VAL A 136 14.83 -6.75 -4.34
N ARG A 137 14.63 -6.32 -5.58
CA ARG A 137 13.44 -5.54 -6.00
C ARG A 137 12.15 -6.34 -5.84
N ASP A 138 12.15 -7.63 -6.18
CA ASP A 138 11.00 -8.52 -5.99
C ASP A 138 10.59 -8.66 -4.53
N THR A 139 11.59 -8.82 -3.65
CA THR A 139 11.37 -8.84 -2.21
C THR A 139 10.76 -7.53 -1.72
N LYS A 140 11.22 -6.39 -2.26
CA LYS A 140 10.66 -5.06 -1.96
C LYS A 140 9.22 -4.90 -2.47
N ILE A 141 8.91 -5.35 -3.68
CA ILE A 141 7.53 -5.32 -4.22
C ILE A 141 6.60 -6.17 -3.34
N SER A 142 7.05 -7.36 -2.94
CA SER A 142 6.27 -8.26 -2.09
C SER A 142 5.97 -7.64 -0.73
N SER A 143 6.97 -7.02 -0.08
CA SER A 143 6.77 -6.38 1.22
C SER A 143 5.85 -5.15 1.13
N GLU A 144 5.95 -4.33 0.08
CA GLU A 144 5.03 -3.20 -0.14
C GLU A 144 3.60 -3.67 -0.46
N ARG A 145 3.44 -4.80 -1.16
CA ARG A 145 2.12 -5.41 -1.40
C ARG A 145 1.46 -5.83 -0.08
N GLU A 146 2.21 -6.43 0.84
CA GLU A 146 1.71 -6.77 2.17
C GLU A 146 1.37 -5.53 3.01
N ARG A 147 2.16 -4.46 2.91
CA ARG A 147 1.84 -3.16 3.54
C ARG A 147 0.51 -2.59 3.04
N ILE A 148 0.27 -2.62 1.72
CA ILE A 148 -1.01 -2.17 1.14
C ILE A 148 -2.17 -3.02 1.66
N LYS A 149 -2.03 -4.35 1.71
CA LYS A 149 -3.06 -5.24 2.27
C LYS A 149 -3.37 -4.88 3.72
N CYS A 150 -2.35 -4.62 4.52
CA CYS A 150 -2.51 -4.19 5.91
C CYS A 150 -3.27 -2.86 6.00
N ILE A 151 -2.88 -1.84 5.22
CA ILE A 151 -3.56 -0.54 5.15
C ILE A 151 -5.03 -0.72 4.74
N LEU A 152 -5.33 -1.55 3.75
CA LEU A 152 -6.70 -1.80 3.31
C LEU A 152 -7.55 -2.46 4.41
N LYS A 153 -6.98 -3.40 5.18
CA LYS A 153 -7.66 -3.99 6.34
C LYS A 153 -7.95 -2.93 7.41
N VAL A 154 -6.98 -2.07 7.73
CA VAL A 154 -7.15 -0.97 8.70
C VAL A 154 -8.24 0.00 8.24
N VAL A 155 -8.21 0.44 6.98
CA VAL A 155 -9.24 1.31 6.38
C VAL A 155 -10.62 0.68 6.48
N THR A 156 -10.73 -0.62 6.22
CA THR A 156 -11.99 -1.36 6.31
C THR A 156 -12.53 -1.38 7.74
N ILE A 157 -11.66 -1.65 8.71
CA ILE A 157 -12.03 -1.63 10.14
C ILE A 157 -12.45 -0.22 10.58
N GLU A 158 -11.69 0.82 10.22
CA GLU A 158 -12.03 2.21 10.54
C GLU A 158 -13.38 2.62 9.95
N LEU A 159 -13.68 2.20 8.71
CA LEU A 159 -14.96 2.48 8.07
C LEU A 159 -16.13 1.82 8.81
N TYR A 160 -16.02 0.54 9.16
CA TYR A 160 -17.06 -0.17 9.91
C TYR A 160 -17.24 0.40 11.32
N THR A 161 -16.15 0.73 12.01
CA THR A 161 -16.19 1.39 13.32
C THR A 161 -16.84 2.77 13.23
N GLY A 162 -16.54 3.54 12.17
CA GLY A 162 -17.19 4.83 11.90
C GLY A 162 -18.70 4.69 11.66
N ILE A 163 -19.13 3.76 10.82
CA ILE A 163 -20.56 3.50 10.56
C ILE A 163 -21.27 3.02 11.84
N GLY A 164 -20.66 2.08 12.57
CA GLY A 164 -21.22 1.54 13.81
C GLY A 164 -21.38 2.61 14.89
N SER A 165 -20.36 3.45 15.10
CA SER A 165 -20.44 4.57 16.05
C SER A 165 -21.46 5.62 15.61
N PHE A 166 -21.55 5.95 14.31
CA PHE A 166 -22.57 6.85 13.79
C PHE A 166 -23.99 6.36 14.09
N VAL A 167 -24.29 5.09 13.77
CA VAL A 167 -25.60 4.48 14.01
C VAL A 167 -25.90 4.43 15.51
N CYS A 168 -24.94 4.01 16.33
CA CYS A 168 -25.08 3.95 17.78
C CYS A 168 -25.36 5.35 18.38
N GLY A 169 -24.57 6.35 17.99
CA GLY A 169 -24.75 7.74 18.44
C GLY A 169 -26.10 8.32 18.03
N LEU A 170 -26.54 8.07 16.80
CA LEU A 170 -27.85 8.49 16.31
C LEU A 170 -29.00 7.86 17.11
N LEU A 171 -28.94 6.56 17.35
CA LEU A 171 -29.96 5.84 18.14
C LEU A 171 -30.01 6.37 19.58
N MET A 172 -28.85 6.57 20.22
CA MET A 172 -28.77 7.15 21.56
C MET A 172 -29.32 8.57 21.62
N ALA A 173 -29.00 9.41 20.62
CA ALA A 173 -29.51 10.77 20.54
C ALA A 173 -31.04 10.78 20.41
N VAL A 174 -31.59 10.05 19.44
CA VAL A 174 -33.04 9.95 19.21
C VAL A 174 -33.76 9.39 20.43
N TRP A 175 -33.23 8.32 21.04
CA TRP A 175 -33.82 7.73 22.23
C TRP A 175 -33.77 8.68 23.44
N GLY A 176 -32.64 9.36 23.65
CA GLY A 176 -32.47 10.35 24.70
C GLY A 176 -33.44 11.51 24.56
N PHE A 177 -33.52 12.13 23.37
CA PHE A 177 -34.48 13.22 23.10
C PHE A 177 -35.93 12.77 23.23
N ARG A 178 -36.28 11.58 22.71
CA ARG A 178 -37.64 11.06 22.83
C ARG A 178 -38.06 10.91 24.29
N ASN A 179 -37.23 10.29 25.12
CA ASN A 179 -37.55 10.11 26.53
C ASN A 179 -37.52 11.41 27.31
N TRP A 180 -36.60 12.32 26.99
CA TRP A 180 -36.57 13.64 27.60
C TRP A 180 -37.86 14.41 27.31
N TYR A 181 -38.31 14.42 26.06
CA TYR A 181 -39.57 15.07 25.67
C TYR A 181 -40.78 14.45 26.38
N THR A 182 -40.97 13.13 26.25
CA THR A 182 -42.21 12.49 26.71
C THR A 182 -42.31 12.39 28.22
N LYS A 183 -41.19 12.17 28.93
CA LYS A 183 -41.23 11.90 30.37
C LYS A 183 -40.97 13.13 31.23
N LEU A 184 -40.40 14.19 30.68
CA LEU A 184 -40.03 15.35 31.47
C LEU A 184 -40.63 16.63 30.91
N GLN A 185 -40.41 16.92 29.63
CA GLN A 185 -40.80 18.21 29.06
C GLN A 185 -42.31 18.42 29.11
N ILE A 186 -43.11 17.41 28.77
CA ILE A 186 -44.58 17.49 28.84
C ILE A 186 -45.05 17.89 30.25
N PHE A 187 -44.50 17.28 31.30
CA PHE A 187 -44.89 17.60 32.68
C PHE A 187 -44.41 18.98 33.12
N GLN A 188 -43.19 19.38 32.73
CA GLN A 188 -42.67 20.72 33.02
C GLN A 188 -43.51 21.81 32.34
N ASP A 189 -43.90 21.61 31.09
CA ASP A 189 -44.74 22.53 30.33
C ASP A 189 -46.15 22.65 30.95
N GLU A 190 -46.74 21.54 31.38
CA GLU A 190 -48.02 21.53 32.10
C GLU A 190 -47.94 22.29 33.44
N LEU A 191 -46.88 22.08 34.22
CA LEU A 191 -46.67 22.79 35.49
C LEU A 191 -46.50 24.30 35.28
N ILE A 192 -45.77 24.72 34.24
CA ILE A 192 -45.60 26.13 33.89
C ILE A 192 -46.95 26.74 33.46
N LYS A 193 -47.76 26.02 32.68
CA LYS A 193 -49.09 26.46 32.26
C LYS A 193 -50.05 26.65 33.43
N ASN A 194 -50.02 25.77 34.42
CA ASN A 194 -50.86 25.88 35.62
C ASN A 194 -50.42 27.07 36.49
N LYS A 195 -49.11 27.24 36.71
CA LYS A 195 -48.57 28.39 37.47
C LYS A 195 -48.89 29.73 36.83
N THR A 196 -48.76 29.82 35.49
CA THR A 196 -49.09 31.05 34.75
C THR A 196 -50.58 31.34 34.74
N SER A 197 -51.45 30.32 34.83
CA SER A 197 -52.90 30.49 34.93
C SER A 197 -53.33 30.97 36.32
N GLN A 198 -52.74 30.40 37.39
CA GLN A 198 -52.99 30.87 38.77
C GLN A 198 -52.57 32.33 38.95
N GLY A 199 -51.34 32.69 38.54
CA GLY A 199 -50.85 34.06 38.69
C GLY A 199 -51.66 35.11 37.90
N LYS A 200 -52.35 34.71 36.82
CA LYS A 200 -53.29 35.59 36.11
C LYS A 200 -54.57 35.83 36.89
N ASN A 201 -55.12 34.80 37.53
CA ASN A 201 -56.32 34.92 38.37
C ASN A 201 -56.04 35.80 39.58
N ASP A 202 -54.90 35.58 40.25
CA ASP A 202 -54.49 36.39 41.40
C ASP A 202 -54.29 37.87 41.01
N ALA A 203 -53.75 38.13 39.81
CA ALA A 203 -53.59 39.49 39.31
C ALA A 203 -54.92 40.16 38.88
N SER A 204 -55.94 39.39 38.46
CA SER A 204 -57.27 39.93 38.20
C SER A 204 -58.02 40.27 39.48
N ASP A 205 -57.90 39.46 40.52
CA ASP A 205 -58.57 39.70 41.81
C ASP A 205 -58.06 41.00 42.46
N GLN A 206 -56.76 41.27 42.39
CA GLN A 206 -56.16 42.51 42.89
C GLN A 206 -56.58 43.78 42.12
N LYS A 207 -57.08 43.66 40.89
CA LYS A 207 -57.60 44.80 40.12
C LYS A 207 -59.06 45.13 40.44
N GLY A 208 -59.82 44.19 41.00
CA GLY A 208 -61.22 44.41 41.39
C GLY A 208 -61.40 45.15 42.71
N GLU A 209 -60.35 45.24 43.55
CA GLU A 209 -60.38 45.91 44.85
C GLU A 209 -59.94 47.38 44.83
N LYS A 210 -59.65 47.96 43.65
CA LYS A 210 -59.26 49.37 43.48
C LYS A 210 -60.33 50.16 42.77
#